data_AF-A0A6P0YFK4-F1
#
_entry.id   AF-A0A6P0YFK4-F1
#
_cell.length_a   1.000
_cell.length_b   1.000
_cell.length_c   1.000
_cell.angle_alpha   90.00
_cell.angle_beta   90.00
_cell.angle_gamma   90.00
#
_symmetry.space_group_name_H-M   'P 1'
#
loop_
_entity.id
_entity.type
_entity.pdbx_description
1 polymer ?
#
loop_
_entity_poly.entity_id
_entity_poly.type
_entity_poly.pdbx_seq_one_letter_code
_entity_poly.pdbx_strand_id
1 'polypeptide(L)'
;IKDETSCERIVNTPIPLAYAIHLKHLLFLYCFALPFQLVAELSWITIPATGVISFALLGIEAIGLEIENPFGYDPNDLPLDNMCNRLLWDIEELMSSDSRKEYLVE
;
A
#
# COMPACT_ATOMS: atom_id res chain seq x y z
N ILE A 1 -9.76 -19.36 10.28
CA ILE A 1 -9.12 -19.09 11.59
C ILE A 1 -7.67 -18.63 11.45
N LYS A 2 -6.76 -19.40 10.80
CA LYS A 2 -5.33 -19.02 10.71
C LYS A 2 -5.06 -17.72 9.92
N ASP A 3 -5.87 -17.45 8.91
CA ASP A 3 -5.73 -16.25 8.06
C ASP A 3 -6.35 -15.01 8.70
N GLU A 4 -7.41 -15.20 9.48
CA GLU A 4 -8.10 -14.15 10.26
C GLU A 4 -7.14 -13.48 11.25
N THR A 5 -6.37 -14.30 11.98
CA THR A 5 -5.35 -13.82 12.92
C THR A 5 -4.18 -13.13 12.23
N SER A 6 -3.97 -13.39 10.93
CA SER A 6 -2.90 -12.77 10.15
C SER A 6 -3.30 -11.37 9.67
N CYS A 7 -4.51 -11.21 9.13
CA CYS A 7 -5.05 -9.90 8.73
C CYS A 7 -5.28 -8.98 9.94
N GLU A 8 -5.79 -9.54 11.06
CA GLU A 8 -6.00 -8.79 12.30
C GLU A 8 -4.69 -8.22 12.86
N ARG A 9 -3.58 -8.97 12.76
CA ARG A 9 -2.27 -8.46 13.16
C ARG A 9 -1.79 -7.32 12.26
N ILE A 10 -1.97 -7.43 10.94
CA ILE A 10 -1.55 -6.39 9.99
C ILE A 10 -2.30 -5.09 10.25
N VAL A 11 -3.62 -5.15 10.48
CA VAL A 11 -4.45 -3.98 10.82
C VAL A 11 -4.11 -3.39 12.19
N ASN A 12 -3.86 -4.25 13.20
CA ASN A 12 -3.69 -3.78 14.58
C ASN A 12 -2.26 -3.33 14.93
N THR A 13 -1.29 -3.49 14.02
CA THR A 13 0.07 -2.97 14.21
C THR A 13 0.43 -1.92 13.16
N PRO A 14 -0.31 -0.78 13.07
CA PRO A 14 0.04 0.28 12.15
C PRO A 14 1.36 0.93 12.57
N ILE A 15 2.11 1.48 11.60
CA ILE A 15 3.33 2.23 11.90
C ILE A 15 2.93 3.48 12.71
N PRO A 16 3.70 3.85 13.74
CA PRO A 16 3.37 5.03 14.53
C PRO A 16 3.33 6.30 13.67
N LEU A 17 2.23 7.05 13.73
CA LEU A 17 2.05 8.29 12.94
C LEU A 17 3.20 9.29 13.12
N ALA A 18 3.71 9.42 14.35
CA ALA A 18 4.85 10.30 14.63
C ALA A 18 6.09 9.89 13.83
N TYR A 19 6.33 8.60 13.63
CA TYR A 19 7.45 8.11 12.82
C TYR A 19 7.31 8.55 11.36
N ALA A 20 6.14 8.35 10.74
CA ALA A 20 5.88 8.75 9.36
C ALA A 20 6.07 10.27 9.14
N ILE A 21 5.55 11.08 10.07
CA ILE A 21 5.69 12.54 10.03
C ILE A 21 7.17 12.95 10.13
N HIS A 22 7.92 12.38 11.07
CA HIS A 22 9.33 12.69 11.24
C HIS A 22 10.19 12.25 10.05
N LEU A 23 9.87 11.08 9.46
CA LEU A 23 10.54 10.58 8.27
C LEU A 23 10.35 11.54 7.09
N LYS A 24 9.12 12.01 6.86
CA LYS A 24 8.81 12.99 5.81
C LYS A 24 9.56 14.31 6.01
N HIS A 25 9.60 14.83 7.25
CA HIS A 25 10.37 16.05 7.55
C HIS A 25 11.86 15.88 7.29
N LEU A 26 12.45 14.76 7.72
CA LEU A 26 13.86 14.47 7.48
C LEU A 26 14.16 14.33 5.98
N LEU A 27 13.27 13.69 5.22
CA LEU A 27 13.40 13.53 3.78
C LEU A 27 13.41 14.88 3.05
N PHE A 28 12.52 15.80 3.44
CA PHE A 28 12.54 17.16 2.90
C PHE A 28 13.84 17.89 3.23
N LEU A 29 14.28 17.85 4.49
CA LEU A 29 15.54 18.48 4.90
C LEU A 29 16.73 17.90 4.11
N TYR A 30 16.73 16.59 3.87
CA TYR A 30 17.75 15.93 3.06
C TYR A 30 17.73 16.43 1.60
N CYS A 31 16.56 16.49 0.97
CA CYS A 31 16.42 17.02 -0.40
C CYS A 31 16.86 18.49 -0.50
N PHE A 32 16.57 19.30 0.53
CA PHE A 32 17.04 20.68 0.61
C PHE A 32 18.56 20.80 0.79
N ALA A 33 19.19 19.89 1.54
CA ALA A 33 20.63 19.88 1.76
C ALA A 33 21.43 19.34 0.55
N LEU A 34 20.84 18.42 -0.21
CA LEU A 34 21.45 17.73 -1.35
C LEU A 34 22.16 18.64 -2.39
N PRO A 35 21.56 19.75 -2.88
CA PRO A 35 22.23 20.58 -3.88
C PRO A 35 23.49 21.25 -3.34
N PHE A 36 23.51 21.63 -2.06
CA PHE A 36 24.69 22.22 -1.42
C PHE A 36 25.83 21.21 -1.27
N GLN A 37 25.49 19.93 -1.10
CA GLN A 37 26.47 18.85 -1.06
C GLN A 37 27.08 18.59 -2.45
N LEU A 38 26.28 18.64 -3.52
CA LEU A 38 26.71 18.25 -4.87
C LEU A 38 27.30 19.40 -5.70
N VAL A 39 27.01 20.67 -5.39
CA VAL A 39 27.37 21.82 -6.24
C VAL A 39 28.88 21.98 -6.45
N ALA A 40 29.69 21.59 -5.48
CA ALA A 40 31.15 21.70 -5.56
C ALA A 40 31.75 20.76 -6.63
N GLU A 41 31.15 19.60 -6.85
CA GLU A 41 31.65 18.59 -7.80
C GLU A 41 30.96 18.67 -9.16
N LEU A 42 29.65 18.95 -9.19
CA LEU A 42 28.82 18.84 -10.39
C LEU A 42 28.46 20.21 -11.02
N SER A 43 28.67 21.33 -10.32
CA SER A 43 28.34 22.67 -10.80
C SER A 43 26.92 22.76 -11.38
N TRP A 44 26.73 23.09 -12.66
CA TRP A 44 25.42 23.19 -13.31
C TRP A 44 24.67 21.85 -13.41
N ILE A 45 25.38 20.72 -13.42
CA ILE A 45 24.75 19.38 -13.46
C ILE A 45 24.03 19.06 -12.14
N THR A 46 24.36 19.77 -11.06
CA THR A 46 23.71 19.62 -9.75
C THR A 46 22.20 19.83 -9.82
N ILE A 47 21.71 20.72 -10.69
CA ILE A 47 20.27 21.02 -10.81
C ILE A 47 19.50 19.77 -11.29
N PRO A 48 19.78 19.21 -12.49
CA PRO A 48 19.07 18.01 -12.94
C PRO A 48 19.37 16.79 -12.06
N ALA A 49 20.61 16.63 -11.57
CA ALA A 49 20.95 15.52 -10.68
C ALA A 49 20.15 15.53 -9.38
N THR A 50 20.05 16.70 -8.73
CA THR A 50 19.25 16.88 -7.50
C THR A 50 17.77 16.63 -7.78
N GLY A 51 17.26 17.09 -8.93
CA GLY A 51 15.88 16.84 -9.35
C GLY A 51 15.56 15.35 -9.47
N VAL A 52 16.42 14.59 -10.14
CA VAL A 52 16.24 13.13 -10.32
C VAL A 52 16.32 12.40 -8.98
N ILE A 53 17.32 12.72 -8.14
CA ILE A 53 17.49 12.07 -6.83
C ILE A 53 16.29 12.39 -5.93
N SER A 54 15.88 13.65 -5.86
CA SER A 54 14.73 14.07 -5.05
C SER A 54 13.43 13.43 -5.53
N PHE A 55 13.23 13.35 -6.85
CA PHE A 55 12.07 12.66 -7.43
C PHE A 55 12.03 11.19 -7.04
N ALA A 56 13.16 10.48 -7.12
CA ALA A 56 13.22 9.08 -6.72
C ALA A 56 12.92 8.89 -5.22
N LEU A 57 13.52 9.72 -4.36
CA LEU A 57 13.35 9.63 -2.91
C LEU A 57 11.93 9.97 -2.46
N LEU A 58 11.37 11.09 -2.95
CA LEU A 58 9.99 11.48 -2.66
C LEU A 58 8.98 10.50 -3.28
N GLY A 59 9.28 9.96 -4.45
CA GLY A 59 8.45 8.92 -5.08
C GLY A 59 8.40 7.65 -4.25
N ILE A 60 9.54 7.19 -3.72
CA ILE A 60 9.58 6.02 -2.82
C ILE A 60 8.79 6.28 -1.54
N GLU A 61 8.86 7.49 -0.95
CA GLU A 61 8.06 7.84 0.24
C GLU A 61 6.57 7.84 -0.06
N ALA A 62 6.15 8.40 -1.19
CA ALA A 62 4.75 8.41 -1.61
C ALA A 62 4.21 6.99 -1.85
N ILE A 63 4.98 6.13 -2.52
CA ILE A 63 4.62 4.71 -2.71
C ILE A 63 4.55 4.00 -1.36
N GLY A 64 5.48 4.30 -0.44
CA GLY A 64 5.50 3.75 0.92
C GLY A 64 4.22 4.05 1.70
N LEU A 65 3.69 5.26 1.57
CA LEU A 65 2.43 5.66 2.21
C LEU A 65 1.23 4.89 1.65
N GLU A 66 1.16 4.70 0.33
CA GLU A 66 0.08 3.95 -0.33
C GLU A 66 0.06 2.47 0.07
N ILE A 67 1.23 1.84 0.24
CA ILE A 67 1.30 0.41 0.59
C ILE A 67 1.17 0.13 2.09
N GLU A 68 1.18 1.16 2.94
CA GLU A 68 1.17 1.00 4.40
C GLU A 68 -0.17 0.47 4.92
N ASN A 69 -1.28 0.86 4.28
CA ASN A 69 -2.63 0.46 4.67
C ASN A 69 -3.40 -0.24 3.53
N PRO A 70 -3.05 -1.50 3.18
CA PRO A 70 -3.62 -2.20 2.01
C PRO A 70 -5.11 -2.54 2.13
N PHE A 71 -5.73 -2.30 3.29
CA PHE A 71 -7.15 -2.58 3.57
C PHE A 71 -7.99 -1.29 3.63
N GLY A 72 -7.43 -0.17 3.19
CA GLY A 72 -8.15 1.09 3.06
C GLY A 72 -9.08 1.13 1.84
N TYR A 73 -9.29 2.34 1.33
CA TYR A 73 -10.09 2.60 0.14
C TYR A 73 -9.33 3.43 -0.90
N ASP A 74 -8.00 3.47 -0.80
CA ASP A 74 -7.14 4.14 -1.76
C ASP A 74 -7.13 3.34 -3.09
N PRO A 75 -6.79 3.98 -4.22
CA PRO A 75 -6.86 3.33 -5.54
C PRO A 75 -6.00 2.06 -5.66
N ASN A 76 -4.97 1.94 -4.83
CA ASN A 76 -4.03 0.81 -4.83
C ASN A 76 -4.33 -0.24 -3.75
N ASP A 77 -5.43 -0.09 -3.00
CA ASP A 77 -5.82 -1.01 -1.94
C ASP A 77 -6.52 -2.27 -2.46
N LEU A 78 -6.63 -3.27 -1.58
CA LEU A 78 -7.33 -4.51 -1.86
C LEU A 78 -8.83 -4.25 -2.04
N PRO A 79 -9.46 -4.70 -3.15
CA PRO A 79 -10.89 -4.49 -3.38
C PRO A 79 -11.74 -5.47 -2.56
N LEU A 80 -11.75 -5.29 -1.23
CA LEU A 80 -12.39 -6.21 -0.28
C LEU A 80 -13.88 -6.43 -0.57
N ASP A 81 -14.61 -5.36 -0.93
CA ASP A 81 -16.04 -5.44 -1.27
C ASP A 81 -16.28 -6.39 -2.45
N ASN A 82 -15.43 -6.31 -3.48
CA ASN A 82 -15.53 -7.19 -4.64
C ASN A 82 -15.20 -8.64 -4.27
N MET A 83 -14.26 -8.86 -3.35
CA MET A 83 -13.95 -10.21 -2.86
C MET A 83 -15.11 -10.80 -2.05
N CYS A 84 -15.70 -10.01 -1.15
CA CYS A 84 -16.88 -10.41 -0.37
C CYS A 84 -18.08 -10.73 -1.27
N ASN A 85 -18.34 -9.90 -2.29
CA ASN A 85 -19.42 -10.14 -3.24
C ASN A 85 -19.20 -11.41 -4.08
N ARG A 86 -17.96 -11.70 -4.47
CA ARG A 86 -17.62 -12.96 -5.17
C ARG A 86 -17.84 -14.17 -4.27
N LEU A 87 -17.38 -14.11 -3.02
CA LEU A 87 -17.58 -15.19 -2.05
C LEU A 87 -19.07 -15.46 -1.79
N LEU A 88 -19.88 -14.40 -1.70
CA LEU A 88 -21.34 -14.54 -1.55
C LEU A 88 -21.94 -15.30 -2.74
N TRP A 89 -21.58 -14.91 -3.95
CA TRP A 89 -22.06 -15.54 -5.18
C TRP A 89 -21.65 -17.02 -5.26
N ASP A 90 -20.39 -17.35 -4.91
CA ASP A 90 -19.90 -18.73 -4.88
C ASP A 90 -20.71 -19.59 -3.88
N ILE A 91 -21.04 -19.03 -2.70
CA ILE A 91 -21.85 -19.74 -1.69
C ILE A 91 -23.28 -19.97 -2.19
N GLU A 92 -23.91 -18.97 -2.79
CA GLU A 92 -25.26 -19.10 -3.37
C GLU A 92 -25.30 -20.17 -4.47
N GLU A 93 -24.29 -20.21 -5.34
CA GLU A 93 -24.17 -21.23 -6.38
C GLU A 93 -24.04 -22.64 -5.77
N LEU A 94 -23.19 -22.81 -4.76
CA LEU A 94 -22.99 -24.08 -4.08
C LEU A 94 -24.27 -24.57 -3.39
N MET A 95 -24.97 -23.71 -2.65
CA MET A 95 -26.24 -24.07 -2.00
C MET A 95 -27.33 -24.45 -3.00
N SER A 96 -27.40 -23.75 -4.14
CA SER A 96 -28.34 -24.08 -5.21
C SER A 96 -28.01 -25.41 -5.90
N SER A 97 -26.73 -25.75 -6.00
CA SER A 97 -26.23 -26.97 -6.62
C SER A 97 -26.43 -28.20 -5.73
N ASP A 98 -26.26 -28.03 -4.41
CA ASP A 98 -26.52 -29.06 -3.40
C ASP A 98 -28.03 -29.42 -3.35
N SER A 99 -28.90 -28.41 -3.28
CA SER A 99 -30.36 -28.60 -3.32
C SER A 99 -30.84 -29.32 -4.59
N ARG A 100 -30.15 -29.10 -5.73
CA ARG A 100 -30.44 -29.77 -7.00
C ARG A 100 -30.02 -31.24 -6.98
N LYS A 101 -28.94 -31.61 -6.30
CA LYS A 101 -28.51 -33.01 -6.19
C LYS A 101 -29.49 -33.84 -5.38
N GLU A 102 -30.02 -33.32 -4.27
CA GLU A 102 -31.04 -34.01 -3.46
C GLU A 102 -32.26 -34.38 -4.33
N TYR A 103 -32.71 -33.45 -5.19
CA TYR A 103 -33.82 -33.65 -6.13
C TYR A 103 -33.58 -34.68 -7.24
N LEU A 104 -32.32 -35.01 -7.53
CA LEU A 104 -31.97 -36.01 -8.55
C LEU A 104 -31.68 -37.40 -7.95
N VAL A 105 -31.68 -37.52 -6.62
CA VAL A 105 -31.39 -38.76 -5.88
C VAL A 105 -32.67 -39.39 -5.29
N GLU A 106 -33.74 -38.60 -5.06
CA GLU A 106 -35.11 -39.10 -4.87
C GLU A 106 -35.81 -39.46 -6.19
#